data_AF-A0A6G9YVE3-F1
#
_entry.id   AF-A0A6G9YVE3-F1
#
_cell.length_a   1.000
_cell.length_b   1.000
_cell.length_c   1.000
_cell.angle_alpha   90.00
_cell.angle_beta   90.00
_cell.angle_gamma   90.00
#
_symmetry.space_group_name_H-M   'P 1'
#
loop_
_entity.id
_entity.type
_entity.pdbx_description
1 polymer ?
#
loop_
_entity_poly.entity_id
_entity_poly.type
_entity_poly.pdbx_seq_one_letter_code
_entity_poly.pdbx_strand_id
1 'polypeptide(L)'
;MDAAVTGHGPKRTRAQEIAPEVARLHAQGFGRNEIARALGASAGIVSKAAELVGVSFNASATAAAATEVCKATAQQRRAQLVERLLEVASDALDRPESSPRELRDLAIVAGVAIDKSLKLDSHEQADAALSAVDGWLTAMLGDQATITPTQ
;
A
#
# COMPACT_ATOMS: atom_id res chain seq x y z
N MET A 1 3.44 -39.19 -54.72
CA MET A 1 3.97 -37.86 -54.36
C MET A 1 3.29 -37.48 -53.05
N ASP A 2 3.88 -37.88 -51.94
CA ASP A 2 3.36 -37.61 -50.59
C ASP A 2 3.69 -36.16 -50.20
N ALA A 3 2.65 -35.34 -50.09
CA ALA A 3 2.75 -34.00 -49.54
C ALA A 3 2.60 -34.09 -48.01
N ALA A 4 3.72 -33.97 -47.30
CA ALA A 4 3.76 -33.84 -45.86
C ALA A 4 3.06 -32.53 -45.43
N VAL A 5 1.89 -32.65 -44.78
CA VAL A 5 1.24 -31.54 -44.07
C VAL A 5 2.02 -31.28 -42.79
N THR A 6 2.94 -30.31 -42.83
CA THR A 6 3.50 -29.71 -41.61
C THR A 6 2.54 -28.64 -41.10
N GLY A 7 1.58 -29.05 -40.27
CA GLY A 7 0.75 -28.13 -39.50
C GLY A 7 1.53 -27.58 -38.29
N HIS A 8 1.90 -26.31 -38.30
CA HIS A 8 2.37 -25.63 -37.09
C HIS A 8 1.16 -25.29 -36.23
N GLY A 9 0.93 -26.07 -35.17
CA GLY A 9 -0.09 -25.76 -34.16
C GLY A 9 0.12 -24.37 -33.55
N PRO A 10 -0.92 -23.72 -33.01
CA PRO A 10 -0.82 -22.35 -32.51
C PRO A 10 0.26 -22.25 -31.42
N LYS A 11 1.22 -21.33 -31.60
CA LYS A 11 2.24 -21.04 -30.58
C LYS A 11 1.52 -20.64 -29.29
N ARG A 12 1.81 -21.34 -28.19
CA ARG A 12 1.32 -20.93 -26.87
C ARG A 12 1.78 -19.50 -26.61
N THR A 13 0.87 -18.68 -26.13
CA THR A 13 1.22 -17.30 -25.79
C THR A 13 2.04 -17.30 -24.50
N ARG A 14 2.90 -16.30 -24.30
CA ARG A 14 3.68 -16.14 -23.07
C ARG A 14 2.82 -16.21 -21.80
N ALA A 15 1.57 -15.71 -21.87
CA ALA A 15 0.61 -15.78 -20.77
C ALA A 15 0.21 -17.22 -20.41
N GLN A 16 0.05 -18.10 -21.40
CA GLN A 16 -0.26 -19.52 -21.17
C GLN A 16 0.92 -20.29 -20.58
N GLU A 17 2.15 -19.91 -20.94
CA GLU A 17 3.36 -20.54 -20.39
C GLU A 17 3.54 -20.21 -18.90
N ILE A 18 3.29 -18.97 -18.49
CA ILE A 18 3.52 -18.54 -17.11
C ILE A 18 2.32 -18.77 -16.18
N ALA A 19 1.13 -19.03 -16.72
CA ALA A 19 -0.11 -19.23 -15.98
C ALA A 19 0.00 -20.21 -14.78
N PRO A 20 0.61 -21.40 -14.92
CA PRO A 20 0.76 -22.33 -13.80
C PRO A 20 1.62 -21.75 -12.67
N GLU A 21 2.68 -21.03 -13.03
CA GLU A 21 3.59 -20.43 -12.06
C GLU A 21 2.99 -19.20 -11.39
N VAL A 22 2.18 -18.42 -12.12
CA VAL A 22 1.37 -17.33 -11.55
C VAL A 22 0.41 -17.87 -10.49
N ALA A 23 -0.27 -19.00 -10.76
CA ALA A 23 -1.15 -19.64 -9.77
C ALA A 23 -0.37 -20.09 -8.52
N ARG A 24 0.80 -20.71 -8.71
CA ARG A 24 1.67 -21.17 -7.61
C ARG A 24 2.13 -19.99 -6.74
N LEU A 25 2.60 -18.91 -7.34
CA LEU A 25 3.08 -17.73 -6.61
C LEU A 25 1.93 -16.96 -5.94
N HIS A 26 0.76 -16.89 -6.57
CA HIS A 26 -0.43 -16.31 -5.96
C HIS A 26 -0.87 -17.11 -4.72
N ALA A 27 -0.84 -18.45 -4.77
CA ALA A 27 -1.14 -19.30 -3.61
C ALA A 27 -0.13 -19.11 -2.45
N GLN A 28 1.07 -18.63 -2.73
CA GLN A 28 2.07 -18.24 -1.73
C GLN A 28 1.89 -16.80 -1.21
N GLY A 29 0.92 -16.06 -1.73
CA GLY A 29 0.60 -14.69 -1.31
C GLY A 29 1.36 -13.58 -2.03
N PHE A 30 2.10 -13.88 -3.11
CA PHE A 30 2.80 -12.85 -3.88
C PHE A 30 1.82 -11.95 -4.66
N GLY A 31 2.07 -10.65 -4.65
CA GLY A 31 1.30 -9.67 -5.41
C GLY A 31 1.64 -9.67 -6.91
N ARG A 32 0.73 -9.17 -7.75
CA ARG A 32 0.89 -9.13 -9.23
C ARG A 32 2.25 -8.56 -9.70
N ASN A 33 2.68 -7.46 -9.10
CA ASN A 33 3.92 -6.78 -9.49
C ASN A 33 5.18 -7.54 -9.03
N GLU A 34 5.11 -8.27 -7.91
CA GLU A 34 6.20 -9.12 -7.44
C GLU A 34 6.34 -10.33 -8.36
N ILE A 35 5.22 -10.96 -8.73
CA ILE A 35 5.16 -12.06 -9.70
C ILE A 35 5.71 -11.60 -11.06
N ALA A 36 5.35 -10.40 -11.51
CA ALA A 36 5.88 -9.83 -12.76
C ALA A 36 7.42 -9.73 -12.73
N ARG A 37 8.00 -9.25 -11.63
CA ARG A 37 9.45 -9.17 -11.43
C ARG A 37 10.10 -10.54 -11.37
N ALA A 38 9.51 -11.48 -10.61
CA ALA A 38 10.04 -12.83 -10.44
C ALA A 38 10.07 -13.62 -11.77
N LEU A 39 9.06 -13.43 -12.62
CA LEU A 39 8.93 -14.16 -13.89
C LEU A 39 9.51 -13.43 -15.11
N GLY A 40 10.10 -12.24 -14.90
CA GLY A 40 10.59 -11.38 -15.98
C GLY A 40 9.50 -11.01 -16.99
N ALA A 41 8.26 -10.88 -16.54
CA ALA A 41 7.09 -10.61 -17.36
C ALA A 41 6.50 -9.22 -17.04
N SER A 42 5.78 -8.62 -17.99
CA SER A 42 5.06 -7.38 -17.69
C SER A 42 3.81 -7.66 -16.86
N ALA A 43 3.38 -6.69 -16.04
CA ALA A 43 2.16 -6.81 -15.24
C ALA A 43 0.92 -7.17 -16.07
N GLY A 44 0.85 -6.69 -17.32
CA GLY A 44 -0.23 -7.04 -18.25
C GLY A 44 -0.23 -8.50 -18.70
N ILE A 45 0.94 -9.13 -18.87
CA ILE A 45 1.02 -10.57 -19.16
C ILE A 45 0.63 -11.39 -17.92
N VAL A 46 1.03 -10.95 -16.72
CA VAL A 46 0.63 -11.61 -15.47
C VAL A 46 -0.87 -11.53 -15.23
N SER A 47 -1.52 -10.40 -15.52
CA SER A 47 -3.00 -10.30 -15.46
C SER A 47 -3.68 -11.29 -16.41
N LYS A 48 -3.24 -11.36 -17.68
CA LYS A 48 -3.80 -12.31 -18.66
C LYS A 48 -3.56 -13.76 -18.24
N ALA A 49 -2.38 -14.05 -17.69
CA ALA A 49 -2.06 -15.37 -17.17
C ALA A 49 -2.96 -15.75 -15.98
N ALA A 50 -3.23 -14.80 -15.09
CA ALA A 50 -4.11 -14.99 -13.95
C ALA A 50 -5.58 -15.17 -14.36
N GLU A 51 -6.05 -14.45 -15.38
CA GLU A 51 -7.36 -14.68 -15.99
C GLU A 51 -7.50 -16.10 -16.54
N LEU A 52 -6.46 -16.65 -17.18
CA LEU A 52 -6.47 -18.02 -17.71
C LEU A 52 -6.59 -19.11 -16.64
N VAL A 53 -6.10 -18.85 -15.43
CA VAL A 53 -6.15 -19.79 -14.28
C VAL A 53 -7.18 -19.39 -13.22
N GLY A 54 -7.97 -18.34 -13.46
CA GLY A 54 -9.05 -17.91 -12.57
C GLY A 54 -8.61 -17.25 -11.27
N VAL A 55 -7.40 -16.70 -11.17
CA VAL A 55 -6.93 -15.93 -10.00
C VAL A 55 -7.09 -14.43 -10.26
N SER A 56 -7.58 -13.71 -9.24
CA SER A 56 -7.77 -12.26 -9.29
C SER A 56 -6.80 -11.57 -8.35
N PHE A 57 -6.09 -10.58 -8.87
CA PHE A 57 -5.31 -9.67 -8.04
C PHE A 57 -6.20 -8.50 -7.65
N ASN A 58 -6.65 -8.49 -6.40
CA ASN A 58 -7.43 -7.37 -5.88
C ASN A 58 -6.51 -6.14 -5.71
N ALA A 59 -6.44 -5.31 -6.76
CA ALA A 59 -5.63 -4.11 -6.79
C ALA A 59 -6.06 -3.07 -5.74
N SER A 60 -7.35 -3.02 -5.36
CA SER A 60 -7.82 -2.06 -4.35
C SER A 60 -7.37 -2.48 -2.95
N ALA A 61 -7.38 -3.78 -2.63
CA ALA A 61 -6.87 -4.29 -1.36
C ALA A 61 -5.36 -4.03 -1.19
N THR A 62 -4.55 -4.28 -2.22
CA THR A 62 -3.10 -3.98 -2.16
C THR A 62 -2.82 -2.47 -2.10
N ALA A 63 -3.58 -1.65 -2.82
CA ALA A 63 -3.42 -0.19 -2.78
C ALA A 63 -3.82 0.39 -1.42
N ALA A 64 -4.88 -0.12 -0.80
CA ALA A 64 -5.28 0.25 0.56
C ALA A 64 -4.18 -0.10 1.56
N ALA A 65 -3.68 -1.35 1.56
CA ALA A 65 -2.59 -1.77 2.45
C ALA A 65 -1.31 -0.92 2.27
N ALA A 66 -0.92 -0.63 1.03
CA ALA A 66 0.21 0.25 0.75
C ALA A 66 -0.02 1.69 1.24
N THR A 67 -1.25 2.18 1.11
CA THR A 67 -1.63 3.51 1.60
C THR A 67 -1.55 3.57 3.13
N GLU A 68 -2.04 2.55 3.83
CA GLU A 68 -1.95 2.48 5.29
C GLU A 68 -0.49 2.43 5.79
N VAL A 69 0.39 1.67 5.12
CA VAL A 69 1.84 1.69 5.43
C VAL A 69 2.46 3.07 5.20
N CYS A 70 2.07 3.75 4.12
CA CYS A 70 2.51 5.12 3.84
C CYS A 70 2.00 6.12 4.89
N LYS A 71 0.75 5.99 5.35
CA LYS A 71 0.17 6.82 6.41
C LYS A 71 0.92 6.64 7.73
N ALA A 72 1.14 5.40 8.16
CA ALA A 72 1.92 5.09 9.36
C ALA A 72 3.34 5.67 9.27
N THR A 73 3.99 5.53 8.11
CA THR A 73 5.31 6.12 7.86
C THR A 73 5.27 7.66 7.93
N ALA A 74 4.23 8.28 7.38
CA ALA A 74 4.06 9.72 7.41
C ALA A 74 3.85 10.24 8.84
N GLN A 75 3.02 9.56 9.64
CA GLN A 75 2.81 9.88 11.05
C GLN A 75 4.12 9.82 11.85
N GLN A 76 4.88 8.74 11.69
CA GLN A 76 6.16 8.59 12.37
C GLN A 76 7.17 9.68 11.98
N ARG A 77 7.26 10.03 10.69
CA ARG A 77 8.14 11.12 10.22
C ARG A 77 7.77 12.47 10.80
N ARG A 78 6.47 12.76 10.96
CA ARG A 78 6.00 14.00 11.57
C ARG A 78 6.33 14.05 13.07
N ALA A 79 6.11 12.95 13.80
CA ALA A 79 6.46 12.88 15.22
C ALA A 79 7.96 13.14 15.44
N GLN A 80 8.83 12.51 14.65
CA GLN A 80 10.28 12.74 14.69
C GLN A 80 10.67 14.18 14.36
N LEU A 81 9.98 14.82 13.41
CA LEU A 81 10.25 16.22 13.08
C LEU A 81 9.89 17.16 14.24
N VAL A 82 8.74 16.93 14.88
CA VAL A 82 8.30 17.73 16.04
C VAL A 82 9.26 17.55 17.21
N GLU A 83 9.67 16.32 17.51
CA GLU A 83 10.66 16.02 18.55
C GLU A 83 11.96 16.78 18.33
N ARG A 84 12.53 16.70 17.12
CA ARG A 84 13.77 17.42 16.77
C ARG A 84 13.62 18.93 16.85
N LEU A 85 12.46 19.47 16.47
CA LEU A 85 12.21 20.92 16.58
C LEU A 85 12.12 21.37 18.04
N LEU A 86 11.50 20.56 18.90
CA LEU A 86 11.43 20.84 20.33
C LEU A 86 12.79 20.74 21.01
N GLU A 87 13.61 19.76 20.63
CA GLU A 87 14.99 19.63 21.10
C GLU A 87 15.82 20.87 20.75
N VAL A 88 15.80 21.30 19.49
CA VAL A 88 16.50 22.52 19.05
C VAL A 88 15.97 23.77 19.77
N ALA A 89 14.66 23.85 20.00
CA ALA A 89 14.07 24.96 20.75
C ALA A 89 14.50 24.95 22.23
N SER A 90 14.59 23.78 22.85
CA SER A 90 15.07 23.61 24.23
C SER A 90 16.55 24.00 24.34
N ASP A 91 17.39 23.48 23.45
CA ASP A 91 18.82 23.80 23.40
C ASP A 91 19.05 25.30 23.20
N ALA A 92 18.21 25.97 22.41
CA ALA A 92 18.28 27.43 22.26
C ALA A 92 17.91 28.18 23.54
N LEU A 93 16.93 27.69 24.33
CA LEU A 93 16.55 28.32 25.59
C LEU A 93 17.65 28.23 26.65
N ASP A 94 18.43 27.16 26.64
CA ASP A 94 19.52 26.94 27.60
C ASP A 94 20.82 27.65 27.19
N ARG A 95 20.94 28.12 25.94
CA ARG A 95 22.11 28.83 25.44
C ARG A 95 22.12 30.29 25.92
N PRO A 96 23.15 30.73 26.66
CA PRO A 96 23.22 32.09 27.21
C PRO A 96 23.35 33.19 26.14
N GLU A 97 23.87 32.84 24.95
CA GLU A 97 24.03 33.75 23.81
C GLU A 97 22.80 33.84 22.90
N SER A 98 21.77 33.02 23.13
CA SER A 98 20.62 32.98 22.24
C SER A 98 19.84 34.29 22.26
N SER A 99 19.58 34.81 21.06
CA SER A 99 18.90 36.09 20.92
C SER A 99 17.38 35.95 21.12
N PRO A 100 16.68 36.99 21.62
CA PRO A 100 15.22 36.98 21.71
C PRO A 100 14.51 36.75 20.36
N ARG A 101 15.18 37.08 19.24
CA ARG A 101 14.67 36.83 17.89
C ARG A 101 14.70 35.33 17.57
N GLU A 102 15.84 34.69 17.77
CA GLU A 102 16.04 33.25 17.54
C GLU A 102 15.04 32.42 18.37
N LEU A 103 14.90 32.73 19.66
CA LEU A 103 13.97 32.03 20.55
C LEU A 103 12.52 32.15 20.08
N ARG A 104 12.11 33.35 19.67
CA ARG A 104 10.75 33.58 19.14
C ARG A 104 10.54 32.83 17.83
N ASP A 105 11.51 32.88 16.93
CA ASP A 105 11.38 32.25 15.61
C ASP A 105 11.31 30.72 15.75
N LEU A 106 12.10 30.12 16.65
CA LEU A 106 12.01 28.70 17.01
C LEU A 106 10.67 28.34 17.66
N ALA A 107 10.18 29.16 18.60
CA ALA A 107 8.88 28.94 19.24
C ALA A 107 7.73 28.97 18.21
N ILE A 108 7.78 29.89 17.23
CA ILE A 108 6.78 29.95 16.15
C ILE A 108 6.84 28.69 15.30
N VAL A 109 8.03 28.28 14.85
CA VAL A 109 8.19 27.08 14.00
C VAL A 109 7.73 25.82 14.72
N ALA A 110 8.16 25.63 15.97
CA ALA A 110 7.76 24.49 16.79
C ALA A 110 6.24 24.49 17.04
N GLY A 111 5.66 25.65 17.36
CA GLY A 111 4.20 25.79 17.57
C GLY A 111 3.40 25.44 16.31
N VAL A 112 3.82 25.92 15.14
CA VAL A 112 3.17 25.57 13.86
C VAL A 112 3.31 24.08 13.56
N ALA A 113 4.49 23.49 13.78
CA ALA A 113 4.72 22.06 13.54
C ALA A 113 3.82 21.18 14.42
N ILE A 114 3.70 21.51 15.71
CA ILE A 114 2.82 20.83 16.66
C ILE A 114 1.35 20.99 16.26
N ASP A 115 0.90 22.20 15.93
CA ASP A 115 -0.47 22.44 15.47
C ASP A 115 -0.84 21.56 14.28
N LYS A 116 0.05 21.50 13.28
CA LYS A 116 -0.18 20.66 12.09
C LYS A 116 -0.09 19.17 12.39
N SER A 117 0.82 18.73 13.27
CA SER A 117 0.88 17.31 13.63
C SER A 117 -0.38 16.87 14.35
N LEU A 118 -0.86 17.64 15.33
CA LEU A 118 -2.09 17.35 16.08
C LEU A 118 -3.33 17.36 15.18
N LYS A 119 -3.38 18.30 14.23
CA LYS A 119 -4.48 18.37 13.27
C LYS A 119 -4.53 17.14 12.37
N LEU A 120 -3.38 16.70 11.86
CA LEU A 120 -3.29 15.51 11.00
C LEU A 120 -3.58 14.23 11.78
N ASP A 121 -3.07 14.10 13.00
CA ASP A 121 -3.32 12.95 13.87
C ASP A 121 -4.81 12.81 14.21
N SER A 122 -5.55 13.92 14.31
CA SER A 122 -7.01 13.90 14.49
C SER A 122 -7.72 13.28 13.27
N HIS A 123 -7.26 13.60 12.06
CA HIS A 123 -7.83 13.01 10.83
C HIS A 123 -7.46 11.53 10.69
N GLU A 124 -6.25 11.15 11.04
CA GLU A 124 -5.80 9.76 11.01
C GLU A 124 -6.53 8.89 12.04
N GLN A 125 -6.81 9.41 13.25
CA GLN A 125 -7.64 8.72 14.24
C GLN A 125 -9.09 8.54 13.78
N ALA A 126 -9.66 9.56 13.13
CA ALA A 126 -11.01 9.45 12.56
C ALA A 126 -11.08 8.40 11.45
N ASP A 127 -10.10 8.40 10.54
CA ASP A 127 -9.97 7.37 9.49
C ASP A 127 -9.78 5.97 10.09
N ALA A 128 -8.92 5.84 11.11
CA ALA A 128 -8.68 4.57 11.79
C ALA A 128 -9.92 4.07 12.53
N ALA A 129 -10.71 4.95 13.14
CA ALA A 129 -11.97 4.60 13.79
C ALA A 129 -13.00 4.06 12.79
N LEU A 130 -13.12 4.69 11.62
CA LEU A 130 -13.96 4.19 10.53
C LEU A 130 -13.49 2.80 10.05
N SER A 131 -12.19 2.63 9.82
CA SER A 131 -11.63 1.34 9.42
C SER A 131 -11.82 0.24 10.48
N ALA A 132 -11.72 0.57 11.76
CA ALA A 132 -11.97 -0.35 12.85
C ALA A 132 -13.45 -0.79 12.90
N VAL A 133 -14.38 0.13 12.64
CA VAL A 133 -15.81 -0.18 12.49
C VAL A 133 -16.04 -1.11 11.30
N ASP A 134 -15.44 -0.83 10.15
CA ASP A 134 -15.54 -1.71 8.97
C ASP A 134 -15.00 -3.11 9.25
N GLY A 135 -13.88 -3.21 9.96
CA GLY A 135 -13.28 -4.48 10.39
C GLY A 135 -14.19 -5.25 11.35
N TRP A 136 -14.79 -4.56 12.33
CA TRP A 136 -15.76 -5.16 13.24
C TRP A 136 -17.03 -5.64 12.52
N LEU A 137 -17.60 -4.82 11.62
CA LEU A 137 -18.76 -5.19 10.81
C LEU A 137 -18.48 -6.41 9.95
N THR A 138 -17.30 -6.48 9.33
CA THR A 138 -16.86 -7.64 8.54
C THR A 138 -16.75 -8.89 9.42
N ALA A 139 -16.19 -8.76 10.62
CA ALA A 139 -16.09 -9.88 11.56
C ALA A 139 -17.45 -10.34 12.09
N MET A 140 -18.41 -9.41 12.28
CA MET A 140 -19.74 -9.70 12.81
C MET A 140 -20.71 -10.27 11.77
N LEU A 141 -20.69 -9.75 10.54
CA LEU A 141 -21.57 -10.22 9.46
C LEU A 141 -21.02 -11.46 8.75
N GLY A 142 -19.73 -11.79 8.92
CA GLY A 142 -19.07 -12.88 8.23
C GLY A 142 -18.97 -12.63 6.73
N ASP A 143 -18.08 -13.38 6.06
CA ASP A 143 -17.89 -13.36 4.61
C ASP A 143 -19.12 -13.93 3.88
N GLN A 144 -20.25 -13.20 3.88
CA GLN A 144 -21.46 -13.56 3.14
C GLN A 144 -21.32 -13.12 1.68
N ALA A 145 -20.30 -13.63 1.01
CA ALA A 145 -20.12 -13.51 -0.43
C ALA A 145 -20.88 -14.63 -1.18
N THR A 146 -22.15 -14.91 -0.86
CA THR A 146 -23.07 -15.61 -1.77
C THR A 146 -24.53 -15.23 -1.50
N ILE A 147 -24.94 -14.01 -1.87
CA ILE A 147 -26.35 -13.79 -2.24
C ILE A 147 -26.43 -14.04 -3.74
N THR A 148 -26.56 -15.31 -4.13
CA THR A 148 -26.97 -15.67 -5.49
C THR A 148 -28.46 -15.36 -5.59
N PRO A 149 -28.92 -14.44 -6.45
CA PRO A 149 -30.34 -14.31 -6.69
C PRO A 149 -30.78 -15.59 -7.43
N THR A 150 -31.52 -16.44 -6.74
CA THR A 150 -32.32 -17.49 -7.37
C THR A 150 -33.33 -16.81 -8.29
N GLN A 151 -33.42 -17.32 -9.53
CA GLN A 151 -34.29 -16.86 -10.62
C GLN A 151 -35.73 -16.57 -10.19
#